data_AF-A0A1G0FKC6-F1
#
_entry.id   AF-A0A1G0FKC6-F1
#
_cell.length_a   1.000
_cell.length_b   1.000
_cell.length_c   1.000
_cell.angle_alpha   90.00
_cell.angle_beta   90.00
_cell.angle_gamma   90.00
#
_symmetry.space_group_name_H-M   'P 1'
#
loop_
_entity.id
_entity.type
_entity.pdbx_description
1 polymer ?
#
loop_
_entity_poly.entity_id
_entity_poly.type
_entity_poly.pdbx_seq_one_letter_code
_entity_poly.pdbx_strand_id
1 'polypeptide(L)'
;MTPTPEPSLTPTPALLDLEIVEWFEHAIPNLADPSITDTTIEILVHNPNDSPVYVDTDELEFRLLNAAGEVVYTNGSAYFSLWQGSWMLAGDSTGFQICACFQSTGLETREWESIELVAPLEPATDLAYTTDVEVTLGEPFSLFGGSGTGIPITMTNTSDQPLESIPMRVIAREASGRYIGMPAFGDSVVSFVEDISIQPGDSLQGVLDSEIDYFDGPLTYEVAAIGILAEE
;
A
#
# COMPACT_ATOMS: atom_id res chain seq x y z
N MET A 1 29.49 -45.64 -17.53
CA MET A 1 29.93 -44.38 -16.92
C MET A 1 29.01 -43.31 -17.45
N THR A 2 28.09 -42.84 -16.62
CA THR A 2 27.12 -41.80 -16.97
C THR A 2 27.78 -40.45 -16.65
N PRO A 3 27.84 -39.48 -17.57
CA PRO A 3 28.41 -38.19 -17.26
C PRO A 3 27.52 -37.46 -16.24
N THR A 4 28.13 -36.96 -15.18
CA THR A 4 27.48 -36.04 -14.23
C THR A 4 27.16 -34.75 -14.98
N PRO A 5 25.91 -34.24 -14.94
CA PRO A 5 25.60 -32.96 -15.56
C PRO A 5 26.39 -31.85 -14.85
N GLU A 6 27.02 -30.96 -15.62
CA GLU A 6 27.65 -29.76 -15.08
C GLU A 6 26.57 -28.86 -14.44
N PRO A 7 26.83 -28.29 -13.26
CA PRO A 7 25.93 -27.32 -12.66
C PRO A 7 25.81 -26.10 -13.59
N SER A 8 24.58 -25.65 -13.83
CA SER A 8 24.31 -24.41 -14.53
C SER A 8 24.99 -23.25 -13.80
N LEU A 9 25.86 -22.52 -14.49
CA LEU A 9 26.59 -21.36 -13.97
C LEU A 9 25.86 -20.03 -14.20
N THR A 10 24.61 -20.06 -14.65
CA THR A 10 23.81 -18.84 -14.69
C THR A 10 23.33 -18.58 -13.26
N PRO A 11 23.81 -17.53 -12.56
CA PRO A 11 23.14 -17.11 -11.35
C PRO A 11 21.70 -16.78 -11.76
N THR A 12 20.75 -17.59 -11.30
CA THR A 12 19.37 -17.14 -11.24
C THR A 12 19.43 -15.86 -10.40
N PRO A 13 19.09 -14.68 -10.94
CA PRO A 13 18.92 -13.52 -10.09
C PRO A 13 18.00 -13.97 -8.97
N ALA A 14 18.43 -13.84 -7.71
CA ALA A 14 17.49 -14.01 -6.63
C ALA A 14 16.35 -13.04 -6.94
N LEU A 15 15.15 -13.58 -7.16
CA LEU A 15 13.96 -12.75 -7.32
C LEU A 15 13.91 -11.89 -6.06
N LEU A 16 13.80 -10.58 -6.25
CA LEU A 16 13.55 -9.68 -5.13
C LEU A 16 12.11 -9.98 -4.69
N ASP A 17 11.91 -10.11 -3.40
CA ASP A 17 10.60 -10.44 -2.82
C ASP A 17 10.15 -9.31 -1.89
N LEU A 18 8.84 -9.17 -1.75
CA LEU A 18 8.20 -8.43 -0.67
C LEU A 18 7.77 -9.40 0.42
N GLU A 19 7.85 -8.97 1.68
CA GLU A 19 7.43 -9.78 2.83
C GLU A 19 6.06 -9.33 3.32
N ILE A 20 5.09 -10.24 3.41
CA ILE A 20 3.85 -9.97 4.14
C ILE A 20 4.18 -10.01 5.63
N VAL A 21 4.04 -8.88 6.32
CA VAL A 21 4.37 -8.73 7.75
C VAL A 21 3.14 -8.95 8.62
N GLU A 22 1.99 -8.47 8.16
CA GLU A 22 0.75 -8.47 8.92
C GLU A 22 -0.44 -8.47 7.96
N TRP A 23 -1.57 -9.07 8.37
CA TRP A 23 -2.83 -8.90 7.67
C TRP A 23 -4.01 -8.91 8.64
N PHE A 24 -5.11 -8.30 8.22
CA PHE A 24 -6.34 -8.19 8.96
C PHE A 24 -7.53 -8.42 8.01
N GLU A 25 -8.49 -9.22 8.44
CA GLU A 25 -9.68 -9.54 7.65
C GLU A 25 -10.91 -8.89 8.26
N HIS A 26 -11.79 -8.37 7.41
CA HIS A 26 -13.12 -7.93 7.83
C HIS A 26 -14.16 -8.24 6.76
N ALA A 27 -15.38 -8.49 7.22
CA ALA A 27 -16.51 -8.71 6.34
C ALA A 27 -16.97 -7.38 5.71
N ILE A 28 -17.26 -7.41 4.41
CA ILE A 28 -17.95 -6.32 3.71
C ILE A 28 -19.30 -6.85 3.21
N PRO A 29 -20.42 -6.44 3.85
CA PRO A 29 -21.75 -6.75 3.33
C PRO A 29 -22.00 -5.93 2.06
N ASN A 30 -22.53 -6.57 1.02
CA ASN A 30 -22.94 -5.84 -0.18
C ASN A 30 -24.11 -4.89 0.15
N LEU A 31 -23.96 -3.61 -0.19
CA LEU A 31 -24.97 -2.60 0.11
C LEU A 31 -26.32 -2.86 -0.58
N ALA A 32 -26.32 -3.49 -1.76
CA ALA A 32 -27.53 -3.83 -2.50
C ALA A 32 -28.16 -5.15 -2.05
N ASP A 33 -27.36 -6.09 -1.55
CA ASP A 33 -27.82 -7.36 -0.97
C ASP A 33 -26.99 -7.74 0.27
N PRO A 34 -27.43 -7.35 1.48
CA PRO A 34 -26.70 -7.63 2.72
C PRO A 34 -26.57 -9.12 3.07
N SER A 35 -27.22 -10.02 2.33
CA SER A 35 -26.99 -11.47 2.48
C SER A 35 -25.71 -11.95 1.79
N ILE A 36 -25.16 -11.13 0.89
CA ILE A 36 -23.85 -11.29 0.28
C ILE A 36 -22.82 -10.61 1.18
N THR A 37 -21.86 -11.39 1.67
CA THR A 37 -20.75 -10.91 2.51
C THR A 37 -19.45 -11.43 1.92
N ASP A 38 -18.74 -10.55 1.21
CA ASP A 38 -17.37 -10.80 0.81
C ASP A 38 -16.43 -10.45 1.96
N THR A 39 -15.17 -10.86 1.87
CA THR A 39 -14.14 -10.53 2.87
C THR A 39 -13.15 -9.57 2.26
N THR A 40 -12.92 -8.45 2.91
CA THR A 40 -11.78 -7.59 2.60
C THR A 40 -10.63 -7.94 3.52
N ILE A 41 -9.44 -7.92 2.92
CA ILE A 41 -8.20 -8.26 3.58
C ILE A 41 -7.26 -7.07 3.42
N GLU A 42 -6.90 -6.50 4.55
CA GLU A 42 -5.90 -5.44 4.69
C GLU A 42 -4.57 -6.13 4.93
N ILE A 43 -3.57 -5.85 4.10
CA ILE A 43 -2.27 -6.52 4.12
C ILE A 43 -1.19 -5.45 4.28
N LEU A 44 -0.26 -5.66 5.21
CA LEU A 44 0.95 -4.85 5.33
C LEU A 44 2.12 -5.65 4.76
N VAL A 45 2.77 -5.12 3.73
CA VAL A 45 4.03 -5.69 3.22
C VAL A 45 5.21 -4.82 3.56
N HIS A 46 6.39 -5.42 3.54
CA HIS A 46 7.67 -4.79 3.73
C HIS A 46 8.58 -5.07 2.55
N ASN A 47 9.38 -4.09 2.17
CA ASN A 47 10.50 -4.28 1.26
C ASN A 47 11.76 -4.62 2.08
N PRO A 48 12.14 -5.89 2.25
CA PRO A 48 13.34 -6.28 3.01
C PRO A 48 14.64 -6.00 2.26
N ASN A 49 14.58 -5.56 1.00
CA ASN A 49 15.75 -5.37 0.17
C ASN A 49 16.51 -4.10 0.58
N ASP A 50 17.83 -4.10 0.37
CA ASP A 50 18.72 -2.97 0.69
C ASP A 50 18.60 -1.81 -0.33
N SER A 51 17.68 -1.90 -1.29
CA SER A 51 17.45 -0.89 -2.33
C SER A 51 15.95 -0.68 -2.60
N PRO A 52 15.57 0.49 -3.13
CA PRO A 52 14.22 0.68 -3.67
C PRO A 52 13.89 -0.31 -4.80
N VAL A 53 12.62 -0.65 -4.93
CA VAL A 53 12.11 -1.61 -5.92
C VAL A 53 10.85 -1.09 -6.60
N TYR A 54 10.75 -1.27 -7.91
CA TYR A 54 9.50 -1.17 -8.66
C TYR A 54 8.70 -2.46 -8.44
N VAL A 55 7.39 -2.31 -8.30
CA VAL A 55 6.42 -3.40 -8.23
C VAL A 55 5.68 -3.43 -9.56
N ASP A 56 5.79 -4.53 -10.30
CA ASP A 56 5.00 -4.72 -11.51
C ASP A 56 3.54 -5.01 -11.11
N THR A 57 2.71 -3.97 -11.15
CA THR A 57 1.29 -4.08 -10.79
C THR A 57 0.47 -4.84 -11.83
N ASP A 58 0.97 -5.03 -13.06
CA ASP A 58 0.26 -5.76 -14.12
C ASP A 58 0.41 -7.29 -13.95
N GLU A 59 1.53 -7.74 -13.38
CA GLU A 59 1.78 -9.15 -13.08
C GLU A 59 1.55 -9.54 -11.62
N LEU A 60 1.08 -8.60 -10.80
CA LEU A 60 0.83 -8.84 -9.40
C LEU A 60 -0.37 -9.75 -9.17
N GLU A 61 -0.20 -10.70 -8.26
CA GLU A 61 -1.21 -11.69 -7.94
C GLU A 61 -1.24 -12.01 -6.44
N PHE A 62 -2.40 -11.80 -5.81
CA PHE A 62 -2.65 -12.31 -4.46
C PHE A 62 -3.36 -13.64 -4.53
N ARG A 63 -2.89 -14.60 -3.73
CA ARG A 63 -3.44 -15.95 -3.64
C ARG A 63 -3.87 -16.24 -2.21
N LEU A 64 -5.06 -16.81 -2.07
CA LEU A 64 -5.52 -17.41 -0.82
C LEU A 64 -5.28 -18.91 -0.90
N LEU A 65 -4.66 -19.46 0.13
CA LEU A 65 -4.28 -20.87 0.19
C LEU A 65 -5.02 -21.56 1.32
N ASN A 66 -5.45 -22.80 1.09
CA ASN A 66 -6.01 -23.65 2.14
C ASN A 66 -4.91 -24.27 3.03
N ALA A 67 -5.31 -25.03 4.04
CA ALA A 67 -4.42 -25.75 4.97
C ALA A 67 -3.40 -26.69 4.29
N ALA A 68 -3.71 -27.16 3.08
CA ALA A 68 -2.83 -28.03 2.29
C ALA A 68 -1.84 -27.24 1.41
N GLY A 69 -1.92 -25.91 1.40
CA GLY A 69 -1.14 -25.03 0.54
C GLY A 69 -1.65 -24.96 -0.91
N GLU A 70 -2.92 -25.33 -1.14
CA GLU A 70 -3.53 -25.24 -2.47
C GLU A 70 -4.20 -23.87 -2.64
N VAL A 71 -4.01 -23.23 -3.79
CA VAL A 71 -4.66 -21.95 -4.12
C VAL A 71 -6.16 -22.18 -4.29
N VAL A 72 -6.97 -21.52 -3.46
CA VAL A 72 -8.44 -21.59 -3.50
C VAL A 72 -9.07 -20.33 -4.10
N TYR A 73 -8.32 -19.24 -4.15
CA TYR A 73 -8.74 -17.98 -4.75
C TYR A 73 -7.53 -17.17 -5.19
N THR A 74 -7.72 -16.45 -6.29
CA THR A 74 -6.71 -15.56 -6.85
C THR A 74 -7.36 -14.23 -7.15
N ASN A 75 -6.70 -13.14 -6.75
CA ASN A 75 -7.12 -11.79 -7.07
C ASN A 75 -5.95 -11.03 -7.73
N GLY A 76 -6.16 -10.60 -8.97
CA GLY A 76 -5.23 -9.75 -9.73
C GLY A 76 -5.59 -8.25 -9.66
N SER A 77 -6.52 -7.87 -8.79
CA SER A 77 -6.97 -6.49 -8.60
C SER A 77 -6.83 -6.14 -7.12
N ALA A 78 -5.63 -5.70 -6.75
CA ALA A 78 -5.35 -5.13 -5.44
C ALA A 78 -5.30 -3.60 -5.52
N TYR A 79 -5.74 -2.94 -4.46
CA TYR A 79 -5.59 -1.50 -4.31
C TYR A 79 -4.33 -1.21 -3.49
N PHE A 80 -3.49 -0.32 -4.02
CA PHE A 80 -2.12 -0.06 -3.56
C PHE A 80 -1.99 1.34 -2.97
N SER A 81 -1.34 1.45 -1.81
CA SER A 81 -0.72 2.70 -1.35
C SER A 81 0.79 2.68 -1.66
N LEU A 82 1.18 2.48 -2.91
CA LEU A 82 2.58 2.60 -3.31
C LEU A 82 2.97 4.07 -3.51
N TRP A 83 4.28 4.34 -3.44
CA TRP A 83 4.80 5.64 -3.88
C TRP A 83 4.47 5.87 -5.36
N GLN A 84 4.43 7.14 -5.78
CA GLN A 84 4.07 7.52 -7.15
C GLN A 84 4.86 6.71 -8.19
N GLY A 85 4.18 5.95 -9.04
CA GLY A 85 4.81 5.07 -10.03
C GLY A 85 5.09 3.64 -9.56
N SER A 86 4.36 3.16 -8.55
CA SER A 86 4.36 1.74 -8.11
C SER A 86 5.72 1.24 -7.63
N TRP A 87 6.33 1.92 -6.66
CA TRP A 87 7.60 1.49 -6.06
C TRP A 87 7.64 1.64 -4.54
N MET A 88 8.64 1.01 -3.91
CA MET A 88 8.88 1.00 -2.45
C MET A 88 10.33 1.35 -2.13
N LEU A 89 10.56 2.10 -1.05
CA LEU A 89 11.89 2.33 -0.50
C LEU A 89 12.47 1.09 0.17
N ALA A 90 13.80 1.02 0.28
CA ALA A 90 14.48 -0.01 1.06
C ALA A 90 14.05 0.05 2.53
N GLY A 91 13.67 -1.10 3.10
CA GLY A 91 13.27 -1.20 4.51
C GLY A 91 11.93 -0.53 4.84
N ASP A 92 11.17 -0.07 3.84
CA ASP A 92 9.86 0.55 4.04
C ASP A 92 8.75 -0.51 4.05
N SER A 93 7.58 -0.13 4.56
CA SER A 93 6.37 -0.94 4.51
C SER A 93 5.28 -0.22 3.74
N THR A 94 4.27 -0.92 3.25
CA THR A 94 3.04 -0.28 2.81
C THR A 94 1.84 -1.21 2.92
N GLY A 95 0.67 -0.60 3.00
CA GLY A 95 -0.60 -1.31 3.02
C GLY A 95 -1.05 -1.73 1.62
N PHE A 96 -1.92 -2.74 1.57
CA PHE A 96 -2.71 -3.16 0.42
C PHE A 96 -4.09 -3.57 0.90
N GLN A 97 -5.09 -3.29 0.08
CA GLN A 97 -6.43 -3.82 0.30
C GLN A 97 -6.77 -4.76 -0.85
N ILE A 98 -7.25 -5.96 -0.51
CA ILE A 98 -7.77 -6.93 -1.48
C ILE A 98 -9.16 -7.40 -1.07
N CYS A 99 -9.97 -7.76 -2.05
CA CYS A 99 -11.25 -8.42 -1.80
C CYS A 99 -11.17 -9.92 -2.11
N ALA A 100 -11.50 -10.77 -1.14
CA ALA A 100 -11.90 -12.14 -1.36
C ALA A 100 -13.38 -12.18 -1.79
N CYS A 101 -13.63 -11.72 -3.01
CA CYS A 101 -14.97 -11.44 -3.55
C CYS A 101 -15.69 -12.71 -4.06
N PHE A 102 -15.74 -13.79 -3.27
CA PHE A 102 -16.36 -15.05 -3.71
C PHE A 102 -17.83 -14.85 -4.10
N GLN A 103 -18.62 -14.20 -3.25
CA GLN A 103 -20.07 -14.20 -3.40
C GLN A 103 -20.52 -13.16 -4.44
N SER A 104 -19.92 -11.97 -4.45
CA SER A 104 -20.19 -10.98 -5.51
C SER A 104 -19.79 -11.45 -6.91
N THR A 105 -18.79 -12.35 -7.01
CA THR A 105 -18.40 -12.98 -8.29
C THR A 105 -19.16 -14.27 -8.61
N GLY A 106 -20.10 -14.69 -7.75
CA GLY A 106 -20.90 -15.90 -7.95
C GLY A 106 -20.13 -17.19 -7.75
N LEU A 107 -18.99 -17.15 -7.08
CA LEU A 107 -18.18 -18.29 -6.71
C LEU A 107 -18.67 -18.91 -5.38
N GLU A 108 -18.42 -20.21 -5.24
CA GLU A 108 -18.60 -20.89 -3.96
C GLU A 108 -17.54 -20.42 -2.97
N THR A 109 -17.95 -19.99 -1.78
CA THR A 109 -17.03 -19.65 -0.70
C THR A 109 -16.15 -20.85 -0.36
N ARG A 110 -14.84 -20.63 -0.27
CA ARG A 110 -13.84 -21.63 0.13
C ARG A 110 -13.17 -21.16 1.41
N GLU A 111 -12.77 -22.10 2.27
CA GLU A 111 -11.95 -21.81 3.44
C GLU A 111 -10.48 -21.59 2.99
N TRP A 112 -9.79 -20.63 3.62
CA TRP A 112 -8.35 -20.37 3.45
C TRP A 112 -7.68 -20.20 4.83
N GLU A 113 -6.36 -20.37 4.88
CA GLU A 113 -5.56 -20.23 6.12
C GLU A 113 -4.37 -19.27 5.96
N SER A 114 -3.90 -19.03 4.74
CA SER A 114 -2.75 -18.17 4.49
C SER A 114 -2.86 -17.42 3.17
N ILE A 115 -2.04 -16.38 3.03
CA ILE A 115 -1.96 -15.51 1.85
C ILE A 115 -0.55 -15.64 1.25
N GLU A 116 -0.48 -15.69 -0.07
CA GLU A 116 0.76 -15.55 -0.84
C GLU A 116 0.63 -14.30 -1.72
N LEU A 117 1.71 -13.51 -1.78
CA LEU A 117 1.87 -12.41 -2.71
C LEU A 117 2.89 -12.82 -3.77
N VAL A 118 2.46 -12.81 -5.02
CA VAL A 118 3.35 -12.85 -6.17
C VAL A 118 3.44 -11.44 -6.73
N ALA A 119 4.60 -10.82 -6.57
CA ALA A 119 4.86 -9.46 -7.04
C ALA A 119 6.22 -9.45 -7.73
N PRO A 120 6.27 -9.50 -9.07
CA PRO A 120 7.53 -9.32 -9.79
C PRO A 120 8.11 -7.94 -9.48
N LEU A 121 9.39 -7.93 -9.11
CA LEU A 121 10.09 -6.72 -8.68
C LEU A 121 11.29 -6.43 -9.58
N GLU A 122 11.54 -5.15 -9.82
CA GLU A 122 12.76 -4.65 -10.46
C GLU A 122 13.48 -3.64 -9.56
N PRO A 123 14.82 -3.59 -9.54
CA PRO A 123 15.53 -2.53 -8.83
C PRO A 123 15.17 -1.14 -9.35
N ALA A 124 14.77 -0.23 -8.46
CA ALA A 124 14.43 1.15 -8.82
C ALA A 124 15.63 2.09 -8.62
N THR A 125 16.59 2.03 -9.54
CA THR A 125 17.87 2.77 -9.45
C THR A 125 17.87 4.17 -10.06
N ASP A 126 16.81 4.52 -10.77
CA ASP A 126 16.64 5.75 -11.54
C ASP A 126 15.73 6.78 -10.85
N LEU A 127 15.31 6.51 -9.61
CA LEU A 127 14.45 7.38 -8.84
C LEU A 127 15.20 8.62 -8.32
N ALA A 128 14.73 9.81 -8.71
CA ALA A 128 15.17 11.09 -8.17
C ALA A 128 14.22 11.53 -7.05
N TYR A 129 14.57 11.25 -5.80
CA TYR A 129 13.73 11.57 -4.64
C TYR A 129 14.55 12.08 -3.44
N THR A 130 13.85 12.67 -2.48
CA THR A 130 14.37 13.00 -1.15
C THR A 130 13.41 12.51 -0.06
N THR A 131 13.97 12.14 1.09
CA THR A 131 13.20 11.87 2.32
C THR A 131 13.05 13.10 3.20
N ASP A 132 13.59 14.26 2.79
CA ASP A 132 13.57 15.51 3.53
C ASP A 132 12.23 16.23 3.37
N VAL A 133 11.15 15.55 3.74
CA VAL A 133 9.79 16.07 3.83
C VAL A 133 9.29 15.91 5.26
N GLU A 134 8.89 17.01 5.89
CA GLU A 134 8.23 16.96 7.19
C GLU A 134 6.73 16.76 7.00
N VAL A 135 6.15 15.85 7.76
CA VAL A 135 4.71 15.58 7.74
C VAL A 135 4.14 15.72 9.14
N THR A 136 3.05 16.49 9.26
CA THR A 136 2.32 16.67 10.51
C THR A 136 0.84 16.32 10.31
N LEU A 137 0.32 15.48 11.19
CA LEU A 137 -1.11 15.19 11.28
C LEU A 137 -1.79 16.07 12.33
N GLY A 138 -2.98 16.56 11.98
CA GLY A 138 -3.90 17.22 12.91
C GLY A 138 -4.79 16.23 13.66
N GLU A 139 -5.73 16.77 14.43
CA GLU A 139 -6.73 15.97 15.14
C GLU A 139 -7.77 15.40 14.15
N PRO A 140 -8.11 14.10 14.23
CA PRO A 140 -9.18 13.52 13.42
C PRO A 140 -10.53 14.18 13.67
N PHE A 141 -11.32 14.36 12.61
CA PHE A 141 -12.68 14.90 12.67
C PHE A 141 -13.64 14.07 11.81
N SER A 142 -14.94 14.15 12.09
CA SER A 142 -15.94 13.42 11.31
C SER A 142 -16.19 14.08 9.96
N LEU A 143 -16.04 13.32 8.88
CA LEU A 143 -16.47 13.67 7.54
C LEU A 143 -17.95 13.31 7.34
N PHE A 144 -18.62 14.08 6.48
CA PHE A 144 -19.98 13.81 5.97
C PHE A 144 -21.05 13.44 7.02
N GLY A 145 -20.99 14.02 8.23
CA GLY A 145 -22.02 13.81 9.24
C GLY A 145 -22.02 12.44 9.91
N GLY A 146 -20.93 11.67 9.81
CA GLY A 146 -20.70 10.48 10.65
C GLY A 146 -20.08 9.27 9.99
N SER A 147 -19.95 9.21 8.65
CA SER A 147 -19.56 8.00 7.92
C SER A 147 -18.12 8.00 7.38
N GLY A 148 -17.27 8.93 7.82
CA GLY A 148 -15.87 8.98 7.44
C GLY A 148 -15.07 9.77 8.47
N THR A 149 -13.74 9.57 8.48
CA THR A 149 -12.83 10.29 9.39
C THR A 149 -11.81 11.08 8.58
N GLY A 150 -11.89 12.41 8.68
CA GLY A 150 -10.94 13.32 8.06
C GLY A 150 -9.77 13.58 9.01
N ILE A 151 -8.54 13.59 8.49
CA ILE A 151 -7.35 13.93 9.28
C ILE A 151 -6.63 15.07 8.56
N PRO A 152 -6.59 16.29 9.12
CA PRO A 152 -5.85 17.39 8.51
C PRO A 152 -4.38 16.99 8.42
N ILE A 153 -3.75 17.33 7.29
CA ILE A 153 -2.34 17.06 7.08
C ILE A 153 -1.63 18.31 6.59
N THR A 154 -0.39 18.49 7.06
CA THR A 154 0.55 19.44 6.51
C THR A 154 1.82 18.70 6.08
N MET A 155 2.29 19.00 4.88
CA MET A 155 3.54 18.49 4.31
C MET A 155 4.44 19.67 3.99
N THR A 156 5.70 19.65 4.43
CA THR A 156 6.65 20.74 4.22
C THR A 156 7.88 20.21 3.50
N ASN A 157 8.25 20.86 2.39
CA ASN A 157 9.52 20.59 1.73
C ASN A 157 10.66 21.14 2.60
N THR A 158 11.39 20.26 3.27
CA THR A 158 12.54 20.62 4.11
C THR A 158 13.88 20.40 3.42
N SER A 159 13.86 19.89 2.18
CA SER A 159 15.06 19.76 1.34
C SER A 159 15.55 21.13 0.85
N ASP A 160 16.73 21.16 0.25
CA ASP A 160 17.29 22.32 -0.45
C ASP A 160 16.96 22.35 -1.95
N GLN A 161 16.08 21.45 -2.42
CA GLN A 161 15.72 21.31 -3.83
C GLN A 161 14.21 21.53 -4.06
N PRO A 162 13.81 22.02 -5.24
CA PRO A 162 12.40 22.07 -5.63
C PRO A 162 11.86 20.64 -5.89
N LEU A 163 10.62 20.39 -5.48
CA LEU A 163 9.95 19.10 -5.69
C LEU A 163 8.84 19.22 -6.74
N GLU A 164 8.66 18.20 -7.56
CA GLU A 164 7.51 18.04 -8.46
C GLU A 164 6.26 17.66 -7.65
N SER A 165 6.41 16.72 -6.74
CA SER A 165 5.31 16.16 -5.95
C SER A 165 5.79 15.67 -4.58
N ILE A 166 4.83 15.49 -3.67
CA ILE A 166 5.07 14.88 -2.36
C ILE A 166 4.13 13.66 -2.21
N PRO A 167 4.55 12.47 -2.68
CA PRO A 167 3.86 11.23 -2.38
C PRO A 167 3.88 10.93 -0.87
N MET A 168 2.81 10.31 -0.38
CA MET A 168 2.64 9.97 1.02
C MET A 168 2.11 8.54 1.17
N ARG A 169 2.56 7.88 2.25
CA ARG A 169 2.01 6.62 2.74
C ARG A 169 1.43 6.83 4.14
N VAL A 170 0.23 6.30 4.37
CA VAL A 170 -0.42 6.30 5.68
C VAL A 170 -0.80 4.87 6.08
N ILE A 171 -0.44 4.48 7.30
CA ILE A 171 -0.78 3.18 7.89
C ILE A 171 -1.60 3.44 9.14
N ALA A 172 -2.79 2.86 9.22
CA ALA A 172 -3.62 2.90 10.42
C ALA A 172 -3.37 1.67 11.30
N ARG A 173 -3.20 1.91 12.61
CA ARG A 173 -3.03 0.87 13.63
C ARG A 173 -4.00 1.09 14.78
N GLU A 174 -4.52 0.00 15.34
CA GLU A 174 -5.27 0.07 16.60
C GLU A 174 -4.33 0.29 17.80
N ALA A 175 -4.91 0.52 18.98
CA ALA A 175 -4.16 0.77 20.21
C ALA A 175 -3.16 -0.33 20.61
N SER A 176 -3.33 -1.57 20.13
CA SER A 176 -2.39 -2.67 20.36
C SER A 176 -1.13 -2.62 19.48
N GLY A 177 -1.14 -1.75 18.45
CA GLY A 177 -0.15 -1.69 17.39
C GLY A 177 -0.48 -2.54 16.17
N ARG A 178 -1.55 -3.35 16.20
CA ARG A 178 -1.98 -4.16 15.05
C ARG A 178 -2.41 -3.28 13.88
N TYR A 179 -1.96 -3.63 12.68
CA TYR A 179 -2.38 -3.00 11.43
C TYR A 179 -3.87 -3.22 11.18
N ILE A 180 -4.58 -2.14 10.86
CA ILE A 180 -6.03 -2.17 10.62
C ILE A 180 -6.37 -1.89 9.17
N GLY A 181 -5.56 -1.10 8.47
CA GLY A 181 -5.79 -0.77 7.07
C GLY A 181 -5.05 0.49 6.64
N MET A 182 -5.25 0.86 5.37
CA MET A 182 -4.85 2.17 4.86
C MET A 182 -6.06 3.11 4.84
N PRO A 183 -5.97 4.34 5.35
CA PRO A 183 -6.96 5.35 5.00
C PRO A 183 -6.78 5.74 3.52
N ALA A 184 -7.87 5.89 2.80
CA ALA A 184 -7.83 6.32 1.41
C ALA A 184 -7.25 7.74 1.31
N PHE A 185 -6.21 7.89 0.50
CA PHE A 185 -5.86 9.22 0.05
C PHE A 185 -6.80 9.62 -1.09
N GLY A 186 -7.97 10.15 -0.73
CA GLY A 186 -8.84 10.83 -1.70
C GLY A 186 -8.17 12.11 -2.16
N ASP A 187 -7.56 12.09 -3.36
CA ASP A 187 -7.20 13.22 -4.24
C ASP A 187 -7.04 14.61 -3.58
N SER A 188 -6.29 14.68 -2.48
CA SER A 188 -6.07 15.91 -1.72
C SER A 188 -4.59 16.23 -1.60
N VAL A 189 -3.79 15.74 -2.55
CA VAL A 189 -2.87 16.64 -3.22
C VAL A 189 -3.78 17.24 -4.28
N VAL A 190 -4.21 18.48 -4.06
CA VAL A 190 -4.71 19.31 -5.14
C VAL A 190 -3.82 19.01 -6.33
N SER A 191 -4.38 18.36 -7.35
CA SER A 191 -3.82 18.32 -8.68
C SER A 191 -3.47 19.76 -8.99
N PHE A 192 -2.20 20.13 -8.80
CA PHE A 192 -1.73 21.37 -9.34
C PHE A 192 -1.62 21.11 -10.83
N VAL A 193 -2.71 21.45 -11.50
CA VAL A 193 -2.80 21.72 -12.93
C VAL A 193 -1.97 22.98 -13.27
N GLU A 194 -0.95 23.31 -12.48
CA GLU A 194 -0.04 24.44 -12.64
C GLU A 194 1.38 23.90 -12.52
N ASP A 195 2.20 24.11 -13.57
CA ASP A 195 3.62 23.73 -13.67
C ASP A 195 4.50 24.51 -12.67
N ILE A 196 4.22 24.42 -11.37
CA ILE A 196 4.97 25.13 -10.33
C ILE A 196 5.50 24.09 -9.34
N SER A 197 6.83 23.96 -9.29
CA SER A 197 7.49 23.10 -8.32
C SER A 197 7.36 23.62 -6.89
N ILE A 198 7.28 22.71 -5.93
CA ILE A 198 7.18 22.96 -4.49
C ILE A 198 8.57 23.38 -3.99
N GLN A 199 8.74 24.65 -3.64
CA GLN A 199 10.05 25.21 -3.30
C GLN A 199 10.51 24.79 -1.90
N PRO A 200 11.83 24.84 -1.61
CA PRO A 200 12.34 24.71 -0.25
C PRO A 200 11.62 25.62 0.74
N GLY A 201 11.06 25.03 1.80
CA GLY A 201 10.29 25.71 2.84
C GLY A 201 8.80 25.88 2.55
N ASP A 202 8.32 25.54 1.34
CA ASP A 202 6.88 25.54 1.05
C ASP A 202 6.16 24.48 1.86
N SER A 203 4.91 24.78 2.23
CA SER A 203 4.03 23.87 2.97
C SER A 203 2.71 23.69 2.24
N LEU A 204 2.33 22.43 2.07
CA LEU A 204 1.07 21.99 1.49
C LEU A 204 0.14 21.51 2.60
N GLN A 205 -1.16 21.75 2.44
CA GLN A 205 -2.18 21.30 3.38
C GLN A 205 -3.25 20.48 2.67
N GLY A 206 -3.74 19.45 3.33
CA GLY A 206 -4.78 18.56 2.81
C GLY A 206 -5.58 17.91 3.93
N VAL A 207 -6.40 16.93 3.55
CA VAL A 207 -7.18 16.12 4.49
C VAL A 207 -7.12 14.66 4.04
N LEU A 208 -6.57 13.78 4.87
CA LEU A 208 -6.69 12.34 4.67
C LEU A 208 -8.13 11.91 4.90
N ASP A 209 -8.71 11.11 4.00
CA ASP A 209 -10.02 10.50 4.21
C ASP A 209 -9.85 9.04 4.65
N SER A 210 -10.08 8.78 5.93
CA SER A 210 -10.05 7.42 6.46
C SER A 210 -11.41 6.76 6.22
N GLU A 211 -11.49 5.98 5.15
CA GLU A 211 -12.60 5.06 4.83
C GLU A 211 -12.61 3.78 5.70
N ILE A 212 -11.81 3.73 6.76
CA ILE A 212 -11.81 2.65 7.77
C ILE A 212 -13.05 2.80 8.65
N ASP A 213 -14.21 2.42 8.13
CA ASP A 213 -15.52 2.47 8.80
C ASP A 213 -15.90 1.14 9.49
N TYR A 214 -15.14 0.08 9.21
CA TYR A 214 -15.31 -1.27 9.75
C TYR A 214 -14.66 -1.47 11.13
N PHE A 215 -13.98 -0.45 11.68
CA PHE A 215 -13.31 -0.51 12.97
C PHE A 215 -13.81 0.58 13.93
N ASP A 216 -14.44 0.16 15.03
CA ASP A 216 -15.05 1.06 16.03
C ASP A 216 -14.07 1.56 17.12
N GLY A 217 -12.80 1.13 17.08
CA GLY A 217 -11.81 1.46 18.10
C GLY A 217 -11.01 2.74 17.79
N PRO A 218 -10.22 3.25 18.76
CA PRO A 218 -9.29 4.34 18.48
C PRO A 218 -8.18 3.89 17.53
N LEU A 219 -7.93 4.71 16.51
CA LEU A 219 -6.85 4.53 15.54
C LEU A 219 -5.68 5.47 15.83
N THR A 220 -4.49 4.97 15.52
CA THR A 220 -3.25 5.73 15.42
C THR A 220 -2.75 5.63 13.99
N TYR A 221 -2.08 6.67 13.52
CA TYR A 221 -1.64 6.77 12.13
C TYR A 221 -0.14 6.94 12.08
N GLU A 222 0.52 6.06 11.35
CA GLU A 222 1.92 6.15 10.97
C GLU A 222 1.99 6.74 9.56
N VAL A 223 2.75 7.83 9.40
CA VAL A 223 2.84 8.55 8.14
C VAL A 223 4.29 8.74 7.74
N ALA A 224 4.54 8.54 6.45
CA ALA A 224 5.79 8.90 5.80
C ALA A 224 5.46 9.63 4.50
N ALA A 225 6.30 10.57 4.11
CA ALA A 225 6.26 11.18 2.79
C ALA A 225 7.66 11.27 2.21
N ILE A 226 7.71 11.33 0.89
CA ILE A 226 8.91 11.57 0.12
C ILE A 226 8.67 12.76 -0.81
N GLY A 227 9.73 13.42 -1.24
CA GLY A 227 9.67 14.41 -2.30
C GLY A 227 10.20 13.81 -3.60
N ILE A 228 9.45 13.94 -4.70
CA ILE A 228 9.97 13.68 -6.04
C ILE A 228 10.65 14.95 -6.54
N LEU A 229 11.91 14.85 -6.93
CA LEU A 229 12.68 16.02 -7.35
C LEU A 229 12.15 16.53 -8.70
N ALA A 230 11.98 17.84 -8.83
CA ALA A 230 11.61 18.43 -10.12
C ALA A 230 12.78 18.33 -11.12
N GLU A 231 12.47 18.04 -12.39
CA GLU A 231 13.48 18.10 -13.46
C GLU A 231 14.03 19.54 -13.62
N GLU A 232 15.35 19.67 -13.82
CA GLU A 232 16.03 20.95 -14.06
C GLU A 232 15.78 21.52 -15.48
#